data_AF-F0SKM9-F1
#
_entry.id   AF-F0SKM9-F1
#
_cell.length_a   1.000
_cell.length_b   1.000
_cell.length_c   1.000
_cell.angle_alpha   90.00
_cell.angle_beta   90.00
_cell.angle_gamma   90.00
#
_symmetry.space_group_name_H-M   'P 1'
#
loop_
_entity.id
_entity.type
_entity.pdbx_description
1 polymer ?
#
loop_
_entity_poly.entity_id
_entity_poly.type
_entity_poly.pdbx_seq_one_letter_code
_entity_poly.pdbx_strand_id
1 'polypeptide(L)'
;MDRPQVAQPQHSHVMALARDVIKLADLQLQMFTLDVREFWSRAKISSIVLVLGAVTALGTIPVMLLGLARLLATAFDVPIAWMQAGVGAFVLIFAVVLMRMAVSKMSDAGQALKRSQVELHKNLEWMREVLHRDESQQEDNEVY
;
A
#
# COMPACT_ATOMS: atom_id res chain seq x y z
N MET A 1 -51.18 -44.20 -8.93
CA MET A 1 -51.08 -42.75 -9.18
C MET A 1 -51.62 -42.05 -7.96
N ASP A 2 -50.94 -41.19 -7.22
CA ASP A 2 -49.62 -40.57 -7.35
C ASP A 2 -49.12 -40.24 -5.94
N ARG A 3 -47.80 -40.33 -5.71
CA ARG A 3 -47.20 -39.88 -4.44
C ARG A 3 -47.08 -38.35 -4.47
N PRO A 4 -47.47 -37.64 -3.41
CA PRO A 4 -47.23 -36.20 -3.33
C PRO A 4 -45.71 -35.96 -3.30
N GLN A 5 -45.21 -35.21 -4.26
CA GLN A 5 -43.82 -34.77 -4.29
C GLN A 5 -43.65 -33.67 -3.24
N VAL A 6 -42.97 -34.01 -2.15
CA VAL A 6 -42.57 -33.05 -1.11
C VAL A 6 -41.57 -32.10 -1.75
N ALA A 7 -41.98 -30.86 -1.98
CA ALA A 7 -41.10 -29.78 -2.41
C ALA A 7 -40.00 -29.63 -1.37
N GLN A 8 -38.76 -29.96 -1.74
CA GLN A 8 -37.62 -29.75 -0.86
C GLN A 8 -37.43 -28.24 -0.71
N PRO A 9 -37.42 -27.69 0.51
CA PRO A 9 -37.14 -26.27 0.70
C PRO A 9 -35.73 -25.98 0.18
N GLN A 10 -35.64 -25.12 -0.83
CA GLN A 10 -34.36 -24.54 -1.26
C GLN A 10 -33.88 -23.59 -0.16
N HIS A 11 -33.35 -24.16 0.92
CA HIS A 11 -32.74 -23.39 2.01
C HIS A 11 -31.48 -22.70 1.48
N SER A 12 -31.63 -21.42 1.15
CA SER A 12 -30.61 -20.35 1.04
C SER A 12 -29.18 -20.82 0.72
N HIS A 13 -28.92 -21.15 -0.54
CA HIS A 13 -27.56 -21.35 -1.06
C HIS A 13 -26.66 -20.12 -0.80
N VAL A 14 -27.25 -18.94 -0.67
CA VAL A 14 -26.55 -17.67 -0.45
C VAL A 14 -26.07 -17.52 0.99
N MET A 15 -26.87 -17.88 1.98
CA MET A 15 -26.45 -17.89 3.38
C MET A 15 -25.34 -18.92 3.64
N ALA A 16 -25.33 -20.03 2.88
CA ALA A 16 -24.23 -20.98 2.88
C ALA A 16 -22.96 -20.37 2.25
N LEU A 17 -23.10 -19.71 1.08
CA LEU A 17 -21.99 -19.04 0.39
C LEU A 17 -21.36 -17.91 1.21
N ALA A 18 -22.17 -17.05 1.84
CA ALA A 18 -21.70 -15.97 2.69
C ALA A 18 -20.89 -16.51 3.89
N ARG A 19 -21.36 -17.61 4.49
CA ARG A 19 -20.67 -18.28 5.59
C ARG A 19 -19.33 -18.87 5.16
N ASP A 20 -19.27 -19.47 3.97
CA ASP A 20 -18.04 -20.00 3.40
C ASP A 20 -17.05 -18.88 3.05
N VAL A 21 -17.52 -17.76 2.50
CA VAL A 21 -16.69 -16.56 2.23
C VAL A 21 -16.13 -15.97 3.52
N ILE A 22 -16.94 -15.84 4.58
CA ILE A 22 -16.48 -15.37 5.89
C ILE A 22 -15.44 -16.33 6.48
N LYS A 23 -15.67 -17.64 6.36
CA LYS A 23 -14.74 -18.68 6.83
C LYS A 23 -13.42 -18.66 6.06
N LEU A 24 -13.46 -18.47 4.75
CA LEU A 24 -12.27 -18.28 3.92
C LEU A 24 -11.52 -16.99 4.27
N ALA A 25 -12.22 -15.90 4.55
CA ALA A 25 -11.62 -14.64 4.97
C ALA A 25 -10.90 -14.79 6.32
N ASP A 26 -11.48 -15.51 7.27
CA ASP A 26 -10.87 -15.77 8.58
C ASP A 26 -9.59 -16.63 8.45
N LEU A 27 -9.62 -17.66 7.61
CA LEU A 27 -8.42 -18.43 7.30
C LEU A 27 -7.32 -17.60 6.61
N GLN A 28 -7.68 -16.74 5.66
CA GLN A 28 -6.69 -15.88 5.00
C GLN A 28 -6.12 -14.83 5.96
N LEU A 29 -6.91 -14.31 6.90
CA LEU A 29 -6.41 -13.43 7.96
C LEU A 29 -5.44 -14.14 8.90
N GLN A 30 -5.71 -15.40 9.25
CA GLN A 30 -4.78 -16.20 10.07
C GLN A 30 -3.46 -16.47 9.35
N MET A 31 -3.52 -16.85 8.07
CA MET A 31 -2.31 -17.02 7.25
C MET A 31 -1.54 -15.70 7.12
N PHE A 32 -2.23 -14.61 6.80
CA PHE A 32 -1.62 -13.28 6.70
C PHE A 32 -0.92 -12.86 7.99
N THR A 33 -1.53 -13.14 9.15
CA THR A 33 -0.94 -12.81 10.45
C THR A 33 0.32 -13.62 10.74
N LEU A 34 0.33 -14.90 10.38
CA LEU A 34 1.51 -15.76 10.48
C LEU A 34 2.62 -15.30 9.53
N ASP A 35 2.27 -14.96 8.29
CA ASP A 35 3.20 -14.45 7.28
C ASP A 35 3.82 -13.12 7.72
N VAL A 36 3.02 -12.18 8.25
CA VAL A 36 3.51 -10.91 8.80
C VAL A 36 4.46 -11.17 9.97
N ARG A 37 4.14 -12.10 10.87
CA ARG A 37 5.01 -12.43 12.01
C ARG A 37 6.32 -13.05 11.55
N GLU A 38 6.29 -13.95 10.57
CA GLU A 38 7.50 -14.56 10.01
C GLU A 38 8.34 -13.54 9.23
N PHE A 39 7.69 -12.68 8.43
CA PHE A 39 8.31 -11.55 7.76
C PHE A 39 9.04 -10.67 8.78
N TRP A 40 8.37 -10.23 9.85
CA TRP A 40 8.99 -9.40 10.87
C TRP A 40 10.13 -10.10 11.61
N SER A 41 10.00 -11.39 11.90
CA SER A 41 11.07 -12.17 12.51
C SER A 41 12.35 -12.17 11.67
N ARG A 42 12.20 -12.36 10.35
CA ARG A 42 13.30 -12.38 9.38
C ARG A 42 13.78 -10.96 9.01
N ALA A 43 12.88 -10.00 8.97
CA ALA A 43 13.16 -8.63 8.54
C ALA A 43 13.87 -7.78 9.60
N LYS A 44 13.84 -8.14 10.90
CA LYS A 44 14.50 -7.35 11.96
C LYS A 44 15.94 -6.98 11.64
N ILE A 45 16.76 -7.96 11.27
CA ILE A 45 18.19 -7.71 10.98
C ILE A 45 18.31 -6.85 9.72
N SER A 46 17.58 -7.21 8.65
CA SER A 46 17.58 -6.45 7.40
C SER A 46 17.13 -5.00 7.60
N SER A 47 16.13 -4.75 8.45
CA SER A 47 15.63 -3.42 8.79
C SER A 47 16.67 -2.62 9.58
N ILE A 48 17.36 -3.23 10.54
CA ILE A 48 18.44 -2.57 11.28
C ILE A 48 19.57 -2.19 10.32
N VAL A 49 20.00 -3.11 9.46
CA VAL A 49 21.05 -2.85 8.47
C VAL A 49 20.62 -1.77 7.49
N LEU A 50 19.36 -1.79 7.03
CA LEU A 50 18.81 -0.77 6.15
C LEU A 50 18.81 0.61 6.80
N VAL A 51 18.38 0.70 8.06
CA VAL A 51 18.37 1.96 8.83
C VAL A 51 19.77 2.47 9.05
N LEU A 52 20.70 1.63 9.49
CA LEU A 52 22.11 2.01 9.67
C LEU A 52 22.75 2.47 8.36
N GLY A 53 22.49 1.75 7.27
CA GLY A 53 22.93 2.13 5.93
C GLY A 53 22.36 3.46 5.48
N ALA A 54 21.06 3.69 5.68
CA ALA A 54 20.40 4.95 5.34
C ALA A 54 20.96 6.12 6.15
N VAL A 55 21.11 5.96 7.48
CA VAL A 55 21.70 6.99 8.35
C VAL A 55 23.14 7.30 7.94
N THR A 56 23.94 6.27 7.66
CA THR A 56 25.34 6.44 7.23
C THR A 56 25.41 7.14 5.88
N ALA A 57 24.59 6.73 4.91
CA ALA A 57 24.55 7.35 3.59
C ALA A 57 24.12 8.83 3.67
N LEU A 58 23.03 9.12 4.39
CA LEU A 58 22.53 10.49 4.58
C LEU A 58 23.55 11.37 5.32
N GLY A 59 24.26 10.83 6.31
CA GLY A 59 25.31 11.54 7.04
C GLY A 59 26.59 11.78 6.22
N THR A 60 26.90 10.89 5.27
CA THR A 60 28.12 11.00 4.44
C THR A 60 27.99 12.08 3.37
N ILE A 61 26.78 12.30 2.85
CA ILE A 61 26.51 13.32 1.81
C ILE A 61 27.01 14.73 2.22
N PRO A 62 26.60 15.32 3.36
CA PRO A 62 27.07 16.66 3.73
C PRO A 62 28.58 16.71 3.96
N VAL A 63 29.18 15.65 4.51
CA VAL A 63 30.64 15.56 4.71
C VAL A 63 31.37 15.58 3.36
N MET A 64 30.91 14.78 2.39
CA MET A 64 31.48 14.78 1.04
C MET A 64 31.30 16.13 0.34
N LEU A 65 30.14 16.77 0.45
CA LEU A 65 29.90 18.08 -0.16
C LEU A 65 30.82 19.17 0.42
N LEU A 66 31.01 19.18 1.75
CA LEU A 66 31.95 20.09 2.40
C LEU A 66 33.40 19.80 1.99
N GLY A 67 33.76 18.53 1.84
CA GLY A 67 35.07 18.11 1.32
C GLY A 67 35.30 18.58 -0.12
N LEU A 68 34.29 18.40 -0.99
CA LEU A 68 34.33 18.85 -2.38
C LEU A 68 34.49 20.38 -2.47
N ALA A 69 33.72 21.13 -1.67
CA ALA A 69 33.86 22.59 -1.62
C ALA A 69 35.28 23.02 -1.21
N ARG A 70 35.91 22.31 -0.26
CA ARG A 70 37.32 22.55 0.12
C ARG A 70 38.28 22.27 -1.02
N LEU A 71 38.15 21.12 -1.69
CA LEU A 71 39.01 20.75 -2.82
C LEU A 71 38.92 21.78 -3.95
N LEU A 72 37.71 22.23 -4.28
CA LEU A 72 37.49 23.27 -5.29
C LEU A 72 38.09 24.61 -4.86
N ALA A 73 37.89 25.01 -3.60
CA ALA A 73 38.46 26.26 -3.10
C ALA A 73 39.99 26.27 -3.20
N THR A 74 40.63 25.16 -2.84
CA THR A 74 42.10 25.02 -2.97
C THR A 74 42.57 24.97 -4.42
N ALA A 75 41.81 24.33 -5.31
CA ALA A 75 42.20 24.19 -6.71
C ALA A 75 42.10 25.50 -7.50
N PHE A 76 41.12 26.34 -7.17
CA PHE A 76 40.88 27.63 -7.82
C PHE A 76 41.49 28.83 -7.07
N ASP A 77 42.17 28.59 -5.94
CA ASP A 77 42.72 29.61 -5.04
C ASP A 77 41.69 30.71 -4.67
N VAL A 78 40.47 30.27 -4.34
CA VAL A 78 39.37 31.16 -3.94
C VAL A 78 38.95 30.91 -2.50
N PRO A 79 38.33 31.90 -1.82
CA PRO A 79 37.88 31.71 -0.45
C PRO A 79 36.84 30.58 -0.36
N ILE A 80 37.01 29.72 0.66
CA ILE A 80 36.16 28.54 0.88
C ILE A 80 34.66 28.85 0.95
N ALA A 81 34.30 30.02 1.47
CA ALA A 81 32.92 30.47 1.58
C ALA A 81 32.21 30.53 0.22
N TRP A 82 32.91 30.99 -0.84
CA TRP A 82 32.34 31.06 -2.19
C TRP A 82 32.05 29.69 -2.77
N MET A 83 32.97 28.73 -2.57
CA MET A 83 32.79 27.36 -3.06
C MET A 83 31.74 26.60 -2.28
N GLN A 84 31.65 26.80 -0.96
CA GLN A 84 30.57 26.22 -0.14
C GLN A 84 29.20 26.76 -0.57
N ALA A 85 29.08 28.07 -0.82
CA ALA A 85 27.85 28.67 -1.32
C ALA A 85 27.49 28.14 -2.72
N GLY A 86 28.47 28.01 -3.62
CA GLY A 86 28.26 27.49 -4.97
C GLY A 86 27.81 26.02 -4.99
N VAL A 87 28.52 25.15 -4.27
CA VAL A 87 28.14 23.73 -4.12
C VAL A 87 26.78 23.60 -3.45
N GLY A 88 26.50 24.40 -2.41
CA GLY A 88 25.20 24.42 -1.74
C GLY A 88 24.06 24.83 -2.69
N ALA A 89 24.25 25.89 -3.47
CA ALA A 89 23.26 26.35 -4.45
C ALA A 89 23.01 25.29 -5.53
N PHE A 90 24.07 24.66 -6.04
CA PHE A 90 23.95 23.57 -7.03
C PHE A 90 23.13 22.39 -6.48
N VAL A 91 23.47 21.93 -5.28
CA VAL A 91 22.75 20.80 -4.63
C VAL A 91 21.31 21.16 -4.35
N LEU A 92 21.02 22.41 -3.95
CA LEU A 92 19.65 22.88 -3.71
C LEU A 92 18.82 22.85 -5.01
N ILE A 93 19.36 23.37 -6.11
CA ILE A 93 18.70 23.34 -7.41
C ILE A 93 18.44 21.89 -7.84
N PHE A 94 19.46 21.03 -7.71
CA PHE A 94 19.34 19.62 -8.03
C PHE A 94 18.25 18.92 -7.19
N ALA A 95 18.19 19.19 -5.89
CA ALA A 95 17.17 18.66 -4.99
C ALA A 95 15.75 19.10 -5.38
N VAL A 96 15.56 20.37 -5.77
CA VAL A 96 14.27 20.91 -6.24
C VAL A 96 13.82 20.19 -7.51
N VAL A 97 14.72 19.95 -8.46
CA VAL A 97 14.41 19.22 -9.70
C VAL A 97 13.98 17.79 -9.40
N LEU A 98 14.73 17.07 -8.56
CA LEU A 98 14.39 15.71 -8.16
C LEU A 98 13.04 15.65 -7.42
N MET A 99 12.78 16.59 -6.51
CA MET A 99 11.51 16.66 -5.79
C MET A 99 10.35 16.89 -6.75
N ARG A 100 10.51 17.78 -7.74
CA ARG A 100 9.49 18.01 -8.76
C ARG A 100 9.19 16.76 -9.59
N MET A 101 10.23 16.01 -9.99
CA MET A 101 10.07 14.74 -10.72
C MET A 101 9.41 13.65 -9.86
N ALA A 102 9.73 13.60 -8.57
CA ALA A 102 9.13 12.64 -7.64
C ALA A 102 7.64 12.92 -7.47
N VAL A 103 7.27 14.19 -7.22
CA VAL A 103 5.88 14.61 -7.05
C VAL A 103 5.06 14.32 -8.31
N SER A 104 5.59 14.61 -9.50
CA SER A 104 4.86 14.33 -10.76
C SER A 104 4.59 12.84 -10.97
N LYS A 105 5.53 11.97 -10.58
CA LYS A 105 5.32 10.51 -10.67
C LYS A 105 4.35 10.00 -9.59
N MET A 106 4.38 10.60 -8.40
CA MET A 106 3.49 10.22 -7.31
C MET A 106 2.03 10.60 -7.60
N SER A 107 1.79 11.71 -8.30
CA SER A 107 0.44 12.08 -8.73
C SER A 107 -0.18 11.08 -9.70
N ASP A 108 0.63 10.45 -10.56
CA ASP A 108 0.15 9.41 -11.49
C ASP A 108 -0.23 8.13 -10.74
N ALA A 109 0.60 7.71 -9.78
CA ALA A 109 0.30 6.56 -8.92
C ALA A 109 -0.96 6.80 -8.06
N GLY A 110 -1.15 8.04 -7.57
CA GLY A 110 -2.34 8.41 -6.80
C GLY A 110 -3.65 8.32 -7.59
N GLN A 111 -3.61 8.58 -8.91
CA GLN A 111 -4.78 8.42 -9.78
C GLN A 111 -5.17 6.95 -9.94
N ALA A 112 -4.19 6.06 -10.12
CA ALA A 112 -4.44 4.62 -10.18
C ALA A 112 -5.05 4.09 -8.86
N LEU A 113 -4.54 4.56 -7.72
CA LEU A 113 -5.06 4.17 -6.41
C LEU A 113 -6.50 4.66 -6.19
N LYS A 114 -6.81 5.91 -6.57
CA LYS A 114 -8.19 6.46 -6.50
C LYS A 114 -9.15 5.62 -7.34
N ARG A 115 -8.76 5.24 -8.55
CA ARG A 115 -9.58 4.36 -9.40
C ARG A 115 -9.84 3.01 -8.72
N SER A 116 -8.81 2.40 -8.14
CA SER A 116 -8.94 1.12 -7.43
C SER A 116 -9.85 1.22 -6.20
N GLN A 117 -9.83 2.34 -5.47
CA GLN A 117 -10.73 2.56 -4.33
C GLN A 117 -12.20 2.69 -4.78
N VAL A 118 -12.45 3.41 -5.87
CA VAL A 118 -13.81 3.54 -6.45
C VAL A 118 -14.35 2.18 -6.89
N GLU A 119 -13.53 1.37 -7.56
CA GLU A 119 -13.91 0.02 -7.98
C GLU A 119 -14.17 -0.91 -6.79
N LEU A 120 -13.34 -0.85 -5.73
CA LEU A 120 -13.54 -1.60 -4.50
C LEU A 120 -14.86 -1.23 -3.80
N HIS A 121 -15.16 0.07 -3.70
CA HIS A 121 -16.38 0.55 -3.07
C HIS A 121 -17.63 0.06 -3.81
N LYS A 122 -17.63 0.15 -5.14
CA LYS A 122 -18.71 -0.35 -5.98
C LYS A 122 -18.91 -1.87 -5.82
N ASN A 123 -17.81 -2.62 -5.73
CA ASN A 123 -17.89 -4.07 -5.49
C ASN A 123 -18.49 -4.40 -4.11
N LEU A 124 -18.16 -3.62 -3.08
CA LEU A 124 -18.75 -3.77 -1.75
C LEU A 124 -20.25 -3.43 -1.72
N GLU A 125 -20.68 -2.39 -2.44
CA GLU A 125 -22.09 -2.04 -2.58
C GLU A 125 -22.88 -3.14 -3.29
N TRP A 126 -22.37 -3.66 -4.41
CA TRP A 126 -23.00 -4.77 -5.13
C TRP A 126 -23.14 -6.02 -4.25
N MET A 127 -22.10 -6.37 -3.48
CA MET A 127 -22.19 -7.52 -2.55
C MET A 127 -23.26 -7.30 -1.47
N ARG A 128 -23.42 -6.08 -0.97
CA ARG A 128 -24.48 -5.76 0.02
C ARG A 128 -25.87 -5.85 -0.59
N GLU A 129 -26.06 -5.35 -1.81
CA GLU A 129 -27.34 -5.43 -2.53
C GLU A 129 -27.73 -6.88 -2.81
N VAL A 130 -26.80 -7.71 -3.29
CA VAL A 130 -27.05 -9.14 -3.51
C VAL A 130 -27.49 -9.81 -2.21
N LEU A 131 -26.78 -9.54 -1.10
CA LEU A 131 -27.10 -10.15 0.19
C LEU A 131 -28.50 -9.77 0.72
N HIS A 132 -28.90 -8.50 0.61
CA HIS A 132 -30.24 -8.05 1.05
C HIS A 132 -31.36 -8.58 0.15
N ARG A 133 -31.08 -8.80 -1.14
CA ARG A 133 -32.08 -9.31 -2.08
C ARG A 133 -32.47 -10.75 -1.79
N ASP A 134 -31.51 -11.56 -1.34
CA ASP A 134 -31.77 -12.94 -0.95
C ASP A 134 -32.56 -13.05 0.36
N GLU A 135 -32.36 -12.15 1.32
CA GLU A 135 -33.18 -12.11 2.55
C GLU A 135 -34.65 -11.79 2.26
N SER A 136 -34.90 -10.81 1.38
CA SER A 136 -36.27 -10.43 1.00
C SER A 136 -37.03 -11.52 0.22
N GLN A 137 -36.33 -12.33 -0.59
CA GLN A 137 -36.95 -13.45 -1.30
C GLN A 137 -37.25 -14.66 -0.39
N GLN A 138 -36.56 -14.75 0.75
CA GLN A 138 -36.78 -15.82 1.72
C GLN A 138 -37.98 -15.53 2.63
N GLU A 139 -38.23 -14.26 2.97
CA GLU A 139 -39.45 -13.84 3.70
C GLU A 139 -40.73 -13.98 2.85
N ASP A 140 -40.69 -13.62 1.56
CA ASP A 140 -41.86 -13.76 0.67
C ASP A 140 -42.23 -15.23 0.37
N ASN A 141 -41.28 -16.16 0.51
CA ASN A 141 -41.49 -17.59 0.24
C ASN A 141 -41.92 -18.39 1.49
N GLU A 142 -41.87 -17.82 2.69
CA GLU A 142 -42.44 -18.43 3.93
C GLU A 142 -43.88 -17.96 4.23
N VAL A 143 -44.42 -17.00 3.48
CA VAL A 143 -45.78 -16.46 3.66
C VAL A 143 -46.84 -17.17 2.79
N TYR A 144 -46.48 -18.23 2.06
CA TYR A 144 -47.41 -19.06 1.28
C TYR A 144 -47.45 -20.52 1.72
#